data_AF-A0A353Y397-F1
#
_entry.id   AF-A0A353Y397-F1
#
_cell.length_a   1.000
_cell.length_b   1.000
_cell.length_c   1.000
_cell.angle_alpha   90.00
_cell.angle_beta   90.00
_cell.angle_gamma   90.00
#
_symmetry.space_group_name_H-M   'P 1'
#
loop_
_entity.id
_entity.type
_entity.pdbx_description
1 polymer ?
#
loop_
_entity_poly.entity_id
_entity_poly.type
_entity_poly.pdbx_seq_one_letter_code
_entity_poly.pdbx_strand_id
1 'polypeptide(L)'
;MSPYLIQDENGQPLSQFALRSRFDKARTLAKVNFQFRDIRAKAATDTGDLAHSQKLLAHKNRDMTEHYVKARIGERVKPLR
;
A
#
# COMPACT_ATOMS: atom_id res chain seq x y z
N MET A 1 -26.02 -16.78 0.51
CA MET A 1 -24.69 -16.30 0.08
C MET A 1 -24.63 -14.82 0.35
N SER A 2 -23.61 -14.36 1.07
CA SER A 2 -23.41 -12.92 1.31
C SER A 2 -22.85 -12.25 0.05
N PRO A 3 -23.27 -11.02 -0.30
CA PRO A 3 -22.74 -10.29 -1.45
C PRO A 3 -21.34 -9.71 -1.21
N TYR A 4 -20.79 -9.81 0.01
CA TYR A 4 -19.54 -9.14 0.38
C TYR A 4 -18.31 -10.04 0.18
N LEU A 5 -17.29 -9.53 -0.51
CA LEU A 5 -16.02 -10.23 -0.72
C LEU A 5 -15.26 -10.46 0.60
N ILE A 6 -15.32 -9.50 1.52
CA ILE A 6 -14.71 -9.58 2.85
C ILE A 6 -15.82 -9.39 3.89
N GLN A 7 -16.00 -10.41 4.71
CA GLN A 7 -17.11 -10.49 5.67
C GLN A 7 -16.63 -10.87 7.07
N ASP A 8 -17.50 -10.66 8.05
CA ASP A 8 -17.38 -11.26 9.36
C ASP A 8 -18.05 -12.65 9.43
N GLU A 9 -18.04 -13.24 10.61
CA GLU A 9 -18.60 -14.57 10.89
C GLU A 9 -20.13 -14.64 10.73
N ASN A 10 -20.81 -13.50 10.78
CA ASN A 10 -22.26 -13.39 10.57
C ASN A 10 -22.61 -13.07 9.10
N GLY A 11 -21.61 -13.02 8.20
CA GLY A 11 -21.78 -12.70 6.79
C GLY A 11 -22.01 -11.20 6.51
N GLN A 12 -21.79 -10.33 7.50
CA GLN A 12 -21.90 -8.87 7.35
C GLN A 12 -20.62 -8.28 6.76
N PRO A 13 -20.68 -7.10 6.11
CA PRO A 13 -19.49 -6.51 5.51
C PRO A 13 -18.50 -6.11 6.59
N LEU A 14 -17.21 -6.40 6.37
CA LEU A 14 -16.19 -6.04 7.34
C LEU A 14 -16.03 -4.51 7.42
N SER A 15 -16.19 -3.95 8.61
CA SER A 15 -16.01 -2.49 8.82
C SER A 15 -14.55 -2.07 8.66
N GLN A 16 -14.33 -0.80 8.34
CA GLN A 16 -12.98 -0.21 8.23
C GLN A 16 -12.17 -0.38 9.52
N PHE A 17 -12.81 -0.18 10.68
CA PHE A 17 -12.17 -0.34 11.98
C PHE A 17 -11.79 -1.80 12.24
N ALA A 18 -12.66 -2.75 11.92
CA ALA A 18 -12.37 -4.17 12.10
C ALA A 18 -11.21 -4.63 11.21
N LEU A 19 -11.18 -4.18 9.94
CA LEU A 19 -10.05 -4.43 9.04
C LEU A 19 -8.74 -3.88 9.62
N ARG A 20 -8.76 -2.62 10.09
CA ARG A 20 -7.58 -1.97 10.66
C ARG A 20 -7.09 -2.68 11.92
N SER A 21 -8.00 -3.03 12.83
CA SER A 21 -7.67 -3.75 14.07
C SER A 21 -7.02 -5.12 13.77
N ARG A 22 -7.55 -5.86 12.80
CA ARG A 22 -6.97 -7.14 12.34
C ARG A 22 -5.56 -6.94 11.79
N PHE A 23 -5.32 -5.90 10.99
CA PHE A 23 -3.99 -5.57 10.50
C PHE A 23 -3.03 -5.21 11.63
N ASP A 24 -3.43 -4.34 12.56
CA ASP A 24 -2.57 -3.91 13.66
C ASP A 24 -2.15 -5.10 14.55
N LYS A 25 -3.06 -6.06 14.79
CA LYS A 25 -2.74 -7.32 15.47
C LYS A 25 -1.68 -8.14 14.71
N ALA A 26 -1.88 -8.34 13.40
CA ALA A 26 -0.93 -9.08 12.57
C ALA A 26 0.44 -8.41 12.53
N ARG A 27 0.48 -7.08 12.44
CA ARG A 27 1.69 -6.26 12.49
C ARG A 27 2.47 -6.45 13.79
N THR A 28 1.78 -6.41 14.93
CA THR A 28 2.41 -6.64 16.25
C THR A 28 3.01 -8.04 16.33
N LEU A 29 2.30 -9.07 15.87
CA LEU A 29 2.81 -10.45 15.84
C LEU A 29 4.04 -10.61 14.94
N ALA A 30 4.04 -9.94 13.78
CA ALA A 30 5.16 -9.93 12.84
C ALA A 30 6.35 -9.07 13.30
N LYS A 31 6.22 -8.31 14.39
CA LYS A 31 7.25 -7.40 14.92
C LYS A 31 7.73 -6.36 13.89
N VAL A 32 6.83 -5.84 13.07
CA VAL A 32 7.11 -4.80 12.06
C VAL A 32 6.38 -3.49 12.40
N ASN A 33 6.91 -2.34 11.94
CA ASN A 33 6.41 -1.02 12.37
C ASN A 33 5.84 -0.14 11.23
N PHE A 34 5.35 -0.72 10.14
CA PHE A 34 4.70 0.04 9.06
C PHE A 34 3.17 0.12 9.26
N GLN A 35 2.52 1.12 8.68
CA GLN A 35 1.06 1.26 8.68
C GLN A 35 0.45 0.54 7.48
N PHE A 36 -0.83 0.16 7.54
CA PHE A 36 -1.50 -0.51 6.42
C PHE A 36 -1.42 0.26 5.10
N ARG A 37 -1.55 1.60 5.16
CA ARG A 37 -1.41 2.49 3.99
C ARG A 37 -0.02 2.48 3.36
N ASP A 38 1.02 2.11 4.10
CA ASP A 38 2.38 2.06 3.58
C ASP A 38 2.56 0.96 2.54
N ILE A 39 1.70 -0.07 2.56
CA ILE A 39 1.63 -1.11 1.52
C ILE A 39 1.34 -0.47 0.15
N ARG A 40 0.50 0.57 0.09
CA ARG A 40 0.19 1.28 -1.17
C ARG A 40 1.42 2.00 -1.73
N ALA A 41 2.17 2.70 -0.88
CA ALA A 41 3.42 3.35 -1.27
C ALA A 41 4.49 2.32 -1.70
N LYS A 42 4.57 1.20 -0.98
CA LYS A 42 5.46 0.08 -1.33
C LYS A 42 5.11 -0.52 -2.70
N ALA A 43 3.83 -0.78 -2.97
CA ALA A 43 3.37 -1.30 -4.24
C ALA A 43 3.72 -0.38 -5.42
N ALA A 44 3.52 0.93 -5.27
CA ALA A 44 3.93 1.90 -6.29
C ALA A 44 5.45 1.89 -6.49
N THR A 45 6.21 1.97 -5.40
CA THR A 45 7.69 1.90 -5.44
C THR A 45 8.19 0.64 -6.15
N ASP A 46 7.50 -0.48 -6.00
CA ASP A 46 7.90 -1.76 -6.58
C ASP A 46 7.64 -1.89 -8.08
N THR A 47 6.83 -1.00 -8.67
CA THR A 47 6.67 -0.96 -10.13
C THR A 47 7.94 -0.50 -10.86
N GLY A 48 8.80 0.29 -10.19
CA GLY A 48 10.00 0.88 -10.81
C GLY A 48 9.74 1.88 -11.93
N ASP A 49 8.46 2.20 -12.22
CA ASP A 49 8.06 3.15 -13.26
C ASP A 49 6.97 4.09 -12.71
N LEU A 50 7.21 5.38 -12.84
CA LEU A 50 6.31 6.41 -12.31
C LEU A 50 4.99 6.45 -13.09
N ALA A 51 5.02 6.24 -14.41
CA ALA A 51 3.81 6.25 -15.22
C ALA A 51 2.90 5.06 -14.89
N HIS A 52 3.48 3.87 -14.73
CA HIS A 52 2.78 2.69 -14.23
C HIS A 52 2.26 2.90 -12.80
N SER A 53 3.09 3.42 -11.90
CA SER A 53 2.68 3.77 -10.53
C SER A 53 1.46 4.69 -10.50
N GLN A 54 1.43 5.74 -11.33
CA GLN A 54 0.34 6.70 -11.36
C GLN A 54 -0.98 6.06 -11.77
N LYS A 55 -0.95 5.20 -12.80
CA LYS A 55 -2.11 4.43 -13.26
C LYS A 55 -2.58 3.44 -12.19
N LEU A 56 -1.66 2.68 -11.59
CA LEU A 56 -1.95 1.70 -10.54
C LEU A 56 -2.59 2.35 -9.31
N LEU A 57 -2.08 3.51 -8.90
CA LEU A 57 -2.62 4.26 -7.77
C LEU A 57 -3.87 5.09 -8.14
N ALA A 58 -4.26 5.17 -9.41
CA ALA A 58 -5.34 6.02 -9.87
C ALA A 58 -5.17 7.50 -9.44
N HIS A 59 -3.94 8.02 -9.53
CA HIS A 59 -3.67 9.42 -9.22
C HIS A 59 -3.89 10.32 -10.44
N LYS A 60 -4.61 11.43 -10.23
CA LYS A 60 -4.81 12.45 -11.27
C LYS A 60 -3.52 13.17 -11.63
N ASN A 61 -2.72 13.52 -10.62
CA ASN A 61 -1.51 14.32 -10.77
C ASN A 61 -0.26 13.45 -10.57
N ARG A 62 0.78 13.75 -11.35
CA ARG A 62 2.07 13.07 -11.27
C ARG A 62 2.76 13.30 -9.93
N ASP A 63 2.73 14.54 -9.43
CA ASP A 63 3.36 14.93 -8.15
C ASP A 63 2.84 14.09 -6.97
N MET A 64 1.55 13.76 -6.97
CA MET A 64 0.97 12.86 -5.97
C MET A 64 1.56 11.46 -6.03
N THR A 65 1.94 10.98 -7.20
CA THR A 65 2.58 9.67 -7.37
C THR A 65 4.03 9.70 -6.93
N GLU A 66 4.75 10.79 -7.20
CA GLU A 66 6.13 11.00 -6.73
C GLU A 66 6.20 10.98 -5.19
N HIS A 67 5.18 11.48 -4.49
CA HIS A 67 5.10 11.36 -3.02
C HIS A 67 4.92 9.92 -2.51
N TYR A 68 4.34 9.02 -3.31
CA TYR A 68 4.12 7.62 -2.92
C TYR A 68 5.27 6.69 -3.34
N VAL A 69 6.01 7.04 -4.39
CA VAL A 69 7.18 6.31 -4.85
C VAL A 69 8.39 6.74 -4.03
N LYS A 70 8.95 5.82 -3.23
CA LYS A 70 10.11 6.12 -2.37
C LYS A 70 11.40 5.69 -3.05
N ALA A 71 12.46 6.48 -2.90
CA ALA A 71 13.81 6.05 -3.26
C ALA A 71 14.19 4.82 -2.44
N ARG A 72 14.75 3.79 -3.08
CA ARG A 72 15.19 2.59 -2.36
C ARG A 72 16.54 2.85 -1.71
N ILE A 73 16.69 2.41 -0.45
CA ILE A 73 18.02 2.35 0.17
C ILE A 73 18.89 1.42 -0.70
N GLY A 74 19.98 1.96 -1.26
CA GLY A 74 20.89 1.23 -2.16
C GLY A 74 20.58 1.36 -3.65
N GLU A 75 19.64 2.22 -4.05
CA GLU A 75 19.41 2.54 -5.46
C GLU A 75 20.68 3.14 -6.10
N ARG A 76 21.22 2.46 -7.11
CA ARG A 76 22.44 2.87 -7.79
C ARG A 76 22.12 3.95 -8.81
N VAL A 77 22.43 5.20 -8.47
CA VAL A 77 22.37 6.32 -9.40
C VAL A 77 23.65 6.33 -10.25
N LYS A 78 23.51 6.41 -11.59
CA LYS A 78 24.67 6.55 -12.47
C LYS A 78 25.29 7.94 -12.26
N PRO A 79 26.62 8.07 -12.16
CA PRO A 79 27.26 9.38 -12.09
C PRO A 79 26.86 10.21 -13.31
N LEU A 80 26.61 11.50 -13.10
CA LEU A 80 26.58 12.46 -14.20
C LEU A 80 27.99 12.53 -14.80
N ARG A 81 28.06 12.52 -16.13
CA ARG A 81 29.32 12.75 -16.86
C ARG A 81 29.83 14.15 -16.62
#